data_AF-A0A7S2FH63-F1
#
_entry.id   AF-A0A7S2FH63-F1
#
_cell.length_a   1.000
_cell.length_b   1.000
_cell.length_c   1.000
_cell.angle_alpha   90.00
_cell.angle_beta   90.00
_cell.angle_gamma   90.00
#
_symmetry.space_group_name_H-M   'P 1'
#
loop_
_entity.id
_entity.type
_entity.pdbx_description
1 polymer ?
#
loop_
_entity_poly.entity_id
_entity_poly.type
_entity_poly.pdbx_seq_one_letter_code
_entity_poly.pdbx_strand_id
1 'polypeptide(L)'
;KVSKMESDALFILLVEKDAAFMRLAEDRFYNKYPCVIVTAKGQPDVATRLFLRKLRRDLCIPVLALVDSDPYGLKILSVYSSGSKNMSYDSFNLTTPDIKWLGVLPSDLDAFNIPEQCRLKMTDADIKTGHDLLKEDFVQARPEWVKELQLMVKRKVKAEIQALSAFGFQYLTEVYLPRKLKEGGWI
;
A
#
# COMPACT_ATOMS: atom_id res chain seq x y z
N LYS A 1 20.11 -20.48 5.23
CA LYS A 1 18.66 -20.69 4.96
C LYS A 1 17.90 -20.45 6.26
N VAL A 2 16.98 -19.49 6.31
CA VAL A 2 16.10 -19.31 7.49
C VAL A 2 15.12 -20.50 7.56
N SER A 3 15.17 -21.30 8.62
CA SER A 3 14.47 -22.59 8.72
C SER A 3 13.11 -22.52 9.42
N LYS A 4 12.90 -21.56 10.33
CA LYS A 4 11.63 -21.35 11.05
C LYS A 4 11.44 -19.86 11.33
N MET A 5 10.22 -19.35 11.13
CA MET A 5 9.83 -17.98 11.48
C MET A 5 8.64 -18.07 12.43
N GLU A 6 8.77 -17.44 13.59
CA GLU A 6 7.70 -17.34 14.59
C GLU A 6 7.55 -15.86 14.95
N SER A 7 6.32 -15.39 15.09
CA SER A 7 6.01 -14.02 15.45
C SER A 7 4.62 -13.96 16.10
N ASP A 8 4.47 -13.04 17.04
CA ASP A 8 3.22 -12.61 17.68
C ASP A 8 2.50 -11.50 16.89
N ALA A 9 3.05 -11.10 15.74
CA ALA A 9 2.45 -10.12 14.86
C ALA A 9 1.08 -10.58 14.35
N LEU A 10 0.13 -9.65 14.27
CA LEU A 10 -1.23 -9.89 13.79
C LEU A 10 -1.37 -9.59 12.29
N PHE A 11 -0.49 -8.77 11.73
CA PHE A 11 -0.48 -8.41 10.30
C PHE A 11 0.90 -7.94 9.86
N ILE A 12 1.11 -7.92 8.54
CA ILE A 12 2.29 -7.35 7.90
C ILE A 12 1.89 -6.02 7.27
N LEU A 13 2.56 -4.94 7.65
CA LEU A 13 2.39 -3.62 7.06
C LEU A 13 3.47 -3.38 6.01
N LEU A 14 3.09 -3.45 4.75
CA LEU A 14 3.95 -3.12 3.62
C LEU A 14 3.90 -1.62 3.36
N VAL A 15 5.05 -0.93 3.40
CA VAL A 15 5.15 0.52 3.24
C VAL A 15 6.05 0.84 2.06
N GLU A 16 5.52 1.60 1.09
CA GLU A 16 6.24 1.93 -0.14
C GLU A 16 7.39 2.93 0.10
N LYS A 17 7.12 4.02 0.83
CA LYS A 17 8.05 5.13 1.02
C LYS A 17 8.94 4.99 2.26
N ASP A 18 10.26 5.16 2.10
CA ASP A 18 11.25 5.02 3.18
C ASP A 18 10.98 6.01 4.34
N ALA A 19 10.57 7.24 4.02
CA ALA A 19 10.23 8.24 5.02
C ALA A 19 9.06 7.81 5.92
N ALA A 20 8.02 7.18 5.34
CA ALA A 20 6.89 6.66 6.11
C ALA A 20 7.30 5.46 6.97
N PHE A 21 8.19 4.60 6.45
CA PHE A 21 8.77 3.49 7.22
C PHE A 21 9.58 3.99 8.43
N MET A 22 10.49 4.95 8.21
CA MET A 22 11.30 5.54 9.28
C MET A 22 10.41 6.17 10.36
N ARG A 23 9.35 6.86 9.94
CA ARG A 23 8.37 7.44 10.87
C ARG A 23 7.68 6.39 11.74
N LEU A 24 7.23 5.29 11.15
CA LEU A 24 6.62 4.18 11.87
C LEU A 24 7.58 3.51 12.86
N ALA A 25 8.87 3.44 12.48
CA ALA A 25 9.92 2.91 13.36
C ALA A 25 10.22 3.85 14.53
N GLU A 26 10.32 5.16 14.29
CA GLU A 26 10.52 6.19 15.32
C GLU A 26 9.40 6.20 16.36
N ASP A 27 8.14 6.17 15.89
CA ASP A 27 6.96 6.13 16.77
C ASP A 27 6.73 4.73 17.40
N ARG A 28 7.61 3.75 17.10
CA ARG A 28 7.54 2.35 17.57
C ARG A 28 6.15 1.76 17.37
N PHE A 29 5.57 1.96 16.18
CA PHE A 29 4.21 1.54 15.87
C PHE A 29 4.00 0.03 16.11
N TYR A 30 5.02 -0.78 15.83
CA TYR A 30 5.05 -2.22 16.05
C TYR A 30 4.92 -2.64 17.53
N ASN A 31 5.21 -1.76 18.50
CA ASN A 31 4.97 -2.02 19.92
C ASN A 31 3.51 -1.75 20.33
N LYS A 32 2.84 -0.81 19.64
CA LYS A 32 1.43 -0.48 19.90
C LYS A 32 0.50 -1.45 19.21
N TYR A 33 0.84 -1.84 18.00
CA TYR A 33 0.12 -2.82 17.18
C TYR A 33 1.09 -3.92 16.79
N PRO A 34 0.92 -5.16 17.27
CA PRO A 34 1.80 -6.27 16.94
C PRO A 34 1.78 -6.49 15.42
N CYS A 35 2.82 -6.03 14.73
CA CYS A 35 2.89 -6.06 13.28
C CYS A 35 4.34 -6.15 12.80
N VAL A 36 4.52 -6.71 11.61
CA VAL A 36 5.81 -6.70 10.90
C VAL A 36 5.75 -5.61 9.85
N ILE A 37 6.62 -4.61 9.94
CA ILE A 37 6.69 -3.53 8.95
C ILE A 37 7.76 -3.88 7.92
N VAL A 38 7.39 -3.87 6.63
CA VAL A 38 8.28 -4.19 5.50
C VAL A 38 8.28 -3.02 4.53
N THR A 39 9.45 -2.62 4.03
CA THR A 39 9.55 -1.62 2.97
C THR A 39 10.47 -2.10 1.85
N ALA A 40 10.16 -1.72 0.61
CA ALA A 40 11.02 -1.90 -0.56
C ALA A 40 11.63 -0.59 -1.07
N LYS A 41 11.38 0.55 -0.40
CA LYS A 41 11.80 1.89 -0.84
C LYS A 41 11.38 2.19 -2.29
N GLY A 42 10.12 1.93 -2.62
CA GLY A 42 9.56 2.06 -3.97
C GLY A 42 9.27 0.72 -4.65
N GLN A 43 9.82 0.51 -5.85
CA GLN A 43 9.55 -0.69 -6.63
C GLN A 43 10.20 -1.93 -5.97
N PRO A 44 9.43 -3.00 -5.72
CA PRO A 44 9.97 -4.19 -5.07
C PRO A 44 11.03 -4.92 -5.88
N ASP A 45 12.14 -5.23 -5.23
CA ASP A 45 13.11 -6.21 -5.68
C ASP A 45 12.61 -7.64 -5.44
N VAL A 46 13.28 -8.61 -6.09
CA VAL A 46 12.91 -10.03 -6.01
C VAL A 46 13.06 -10.57 -4.59
N ALA A 47 14.08 -10.14 -3.83
CA ALA A 47 14.32 -10.66 -2.49
C ALA A 47 13.24 -10.18 -1.51
N THR A 48 12.82 -8.91 -1.57
CA THR A 48 11.71 -8.41 -0.74
C THR A 48 10.40 -9.14 -1.05
N ARG A 49 10.12 -9.47 -2.32
CA ARG A 49 8.93 -10.24 -2.70
C ARG A 49 8.97 -11.66 -2.17
N LEU A 50 10.11 -12.34 -2.29
CA LEU A 50 10.32 -13.68 -1.71
C LEU A 50 10.16 -13.66 -0.19
N PHE A 51 10.69 -12.62 0.47
CA PHE A 51 10.61 -12.46 1.90
C PHE A 51 9.16 -12.24 2.37
N LEU A 52 8.42 -11.35 1.71
CA LEU A 52 7.02 -11.10 2.02
C LEU A 52 6.16 -12.35 1.82
N ARG A 53 6.37 -13.08 0.73
CA ARG A 53 5.68 -14.35 0.45
C ARG A 53 5.98 -15.38 1.53
N LYS A 54 7.24 -15.49 1.95
CA LYS A 54 7.66 -16.41 3.00
C LYS A 54 7.04 -16.04 4.34
N LEU A 55 7.05 -14.76 4.74
CA LEU A 55 6.40 -14.28 5.95
C LEU A 55 4.91 -14.61 5.93
N ARG A 56 4.22 -14.31 4.84
CA ARG A 56 2.79 -14.61 4.69
C ARG A 56 2.50 -16.11 4.79
N ARG A 57 3.33 -16.94 4.18
CA ARG A 57 3.18 -18.41 4.19
C ARG A 57 3.48 -19.03 5.55
N ASP A 58 4.54 -18.59 6.21
CA ASP A 58 5.02 -19.21 7.45
C ASP A 58 4.24 -18.68 8.67
N LEU A 59 3.82 -17.41 8.67
CA LEU A 59 3.08 -16.78 9.77
C LEU A 59 1.55 -16.79 9.58
N CYS A 60 1.06 -17.02 8.36
CA CYS A 60 -0.38 -17.03 8.03
C CYS A 60 -1.17 -15.76 8.41
N ILE A 61 -0.50 -14.61 8.54
CA ILE A 61 -1.11 -13.30 8.86
C ILE A 61 -1.36 -12.42 7.63
N PRO A 62 -2.38 -11.54 7.63
CA PRO A 62 -2.71 -10.69 6.48
C PRO A 62 -1.62 -9.68 6.14
N VAL A 63 -1.52 -9.31 4.85
CA VAL A 63 -0.64 -8.24 4.37
C VAL A 63 -1.47 -7.02 4.02
N LEU A 64 -1.16 -5.90 4.64
CA LEU A 64 -1.77 -4.59 4.43
C LEU A 64 -0.74 -3.68 3.77
N ALA A 65 -1.07 -3.09 2.62
CA ALA A 65 -0.19 -2.21 1.86
C ALA A 65 -0.56 -0.75 2.01
N LEU A 66 0.42 0.05 2.42
CA LEU A 66 0.37 1.50 2.49
C LEU A 66 1.25 2.08 1.36
N VAL A 67 0.58 2.60 0.33
CA VAL A 67 1.17 3.21 -0.88
C VAL A 67 0.63 4.64 -1.07
N ASP A 68 1.32 5.45 -1.85
CA ASP A 68 0.84 6.79 -2.21
C ASP A 68 -0.49 6.71 -3.01
N SER A 69 -1.33 7.73 -2.89
CA SER A 69 -2.61 7.84 -3.61
C SER A 69 -2.37 8.33 -5.03
N ASP A 70 -1.68 7.52 -5.83
CA ASP A 70 -1.41 7.78 -7.24
C ASP A 70 -1.40 6.48 -8.08
N PRO A 71 -1.43 6.58 -9.43
CA PRO A 71 -1.39 5.40 -10.30
C PRO A 71 -0.12 4.57 -10.13
N TYR A 72 0.98 5.18 -9.69
CA TYR A 72 2.26 4.50 -9.53
C TYR A 72 2.25 3.61 -8.27
N GLY A 73 1.64 4.04 -7.18
CA GLY A 73 1.39 3.26 -5.97
C GLY A 73 0.56 2.01 -6.27
N LEU A 74 -0.50 2.12 -7.08
CA LEU A 74 -1.26 0.95 -7.54
C LEU A 74 -0.42 0.02 -8.41
N LYS A 75 0.46 0.55 -9.26
CA LYS A 75 1.37 -0.27 -10.07
C LYS A 75 2.37 -1.02 -9.19
N ILE A 76 2.87 -0.41 -8.11
CA ILE A 76 3.70 -1.12 -7.12
C ILE A 76 2.89 -2.25 -6.49
N LEU A 77 1.68 -1.96 -6.05
CA LEU A 77 0.78 -2.95 -5.45
C LEU A 77 0.47 -4.10 -6.41
N SER A 78 0.30 -3.82 -7.70
CA SER A 78 0.08 -4.83 -8.73
C SER A 78 1.26 -5.79 -8.89
N VAL A 79 2.49 -5.30 -8.74
CA VAL A 79 3.70 -6.14 -8.81
C VAL A 79 3.77 -7.10 -7.62
N TYR A 80 3.33 -6.67 -6.42
CA TYR A 80 3.22 -7.57 -5.27
C TYR A 80 2.10 -8.60 -5.42
N SER A 81 0.94 -8.18 -5.95
CA SER A 81 -0.26 -9.02 -6.03
C SER A 81 -0.22 -10.02 -7.18
N SER A 82 0.09 -9.54 -8.39
CA SER A 82 -0.01 -10.31 -9.65
C SER A 82 1.33 -10.55 -10.33
N GLY A 83 2.40 -9.91 -9.83
CA GLY A 83 3.73 -10.02 -10.40
C GLY A 83 3.98 -8.99 -11.49
N SER A 84 5.23 -8.92 -11.94
CA SER A 84 5.62 -8.03 -13.05
C SER A 84 5.42 -8.75 -14.39
N LYS A 85 4.92 -8.04 -15.40
CA LYS A 85 4.80 -8.54 -16.79
C LYS A 85 6.13 -9.06 -17.35
N ASN A 86 7.26 -8.53 -16.87
CA ASN A 86 8.60 -8.96 -17.29
C ASN A 86 9.11 -10.24 -16.60
N MET A 87 8.42 -10.75 -15.58
CA MET A 87 8.80 -11.94 -14.81
C MET A 87 7.62 -12.92 -14.71
N SER A 88 6.92 -13.16 -15.83
CA SER A 88 5.78 -14.08 -15.90
C SER A 88 6.12 -15.51 -15.46
N TYR A 89 7.33 -15.99 -15.73
CA TYR A 89 7.77 -17.34 -15.39
C TYR A 89 7.94 -17.59 -13.87
N ASP A 90 8.34 -16.59 -13.09
CA ASP A 90 8.50 -16.71 -11.61
C ASP A 90 7.34 -16.09 -10.82
N SER A 91 6.32 -15.59 -11.52
CA SER A 91 5.19 -14.86 -10.93
C SER A 91 4.48 -15.69 -9.84
N PHE A 92 4.28 -16.99 -10.04
CA PHE A 92 3.56 -17.85 -9.09
C PHE A 92 4.25 -18.00 -7.73
N ASN A 93 5.58 -17.92 -7.70
CA ASN A 93 6.37 -18.05 -6.47
C ASN A 93 6.66 -16.70 -5.79
N LEU A 94 6.37 -15.57 -6.45
CA LEU A 94 6.74 -14.21 -6.03
C LEU A 94 5.54 -13.30 -5.74
N THR A 95 4.31 -13.82 -5.81
CA THR A 95 3.09 -13.05 -5.63
C THR A 95 2.42 -13.29 -4.28
N THR A 96 1.81 -12.23 -3.77
CA THR A 96 0.93 -12.27 -2.59
C THR A 96 -0.44 -11.74 -3.01
N PRO A 97 -1.29 -12.59 -3.63
CA PRO A 97 -2.56 -12.13 -4.20
C PRO A 97 -3.51 -11.59 -3.11
N ASP A 98 -3.43 -12.07 -1.86
CA ASP A 98 -4.30 -11.61 -0.77
C ASP A 98 -3.85 -10.28 -0.14
N ILE A 99 -3.00 -9.50 -0.82
CA ILE A 99 -2.59 -8.18 -0.32
C ILE A 99 -3.78 -7.23 -0.33
N LYS A 100 -3.99 -6.56 0.81
CA LYS A 100 -5.06 -5.59 0.98
C LYS A 100 -4.49 -4.18 0.90
N TRP A 101 -5.10 -3.32 0.11
CA TRP A 101 -4.76 -1.91 0.01
C TRP A 101 -5.32 -1.16 1.20
N LEU A 102 -4.45 -0.78 2.13
CA LEU A 102 -4.82 -0.05 3.34
C LEU A 102 -5.03 1.44 3.04
N GLY A 103 -4.21 2.01 2.17
CA GLY A 103 -4.28 3.40 1.77
C GLY A 103 -2.95 3.91 1.24
N VAL A 104 -2.76 5.20 1.03
CA VAL A 104 -3.79 6.25 1.10
C VAL A 104 -4.78 6.03 -0.05
N LEU A 105 -6.06 5.86 0.28
CA LEU A 105 -7.10 5.70 -0.73
C LEU A 105 -7.50 7.08 -1.28
N PRO A 106 -7.88 7.18 -2.57
CA PRO A 106 -8.48 8.38 -3.13
C PRO A 106 -9.71 8.90 -2.34
N SER A 107 -10.50 7.99 -1.76
CA SER A 107 -11.60 8.33 -0.86
C SER A 107 -11.14 8.84 0.52
N ASP A 108 -9.99 8.39 1.01
CA ASP A 108 -9.41 8.86 2.29
C ASP A 108 -9.08 10.35 2.24
N LEU A 109 -8.76 10.89 1.06
CA LEU A 109 -8.46 12.32 0.89
C LEU A 109 -9.58 13.21 1.45
N ASP A 110 -10.83 12.83 1.21
CA ASP A 110 -11.98 13.58 1.73
C ASP A 110 -12.40 13.11 3.12
N ALA A 111 -12.36 11.80 3.39
CA ALA A 111 -12.74 11.27 4.70
C ALA A 111 -11.88 11.84 5.85
N PHE A 112 -10.60 12.13 5.57
CA PHE A 112 -9.66 12.73 6.51
C PHE A 112 -9.44 14.24 6.26
N ASN A 113 -10.24 14.86 5.38
CA ASN A 113 -10.16 16.30 5.04
C ASN A 113 -8.74 16.78 4.71
N ILE A 114 -7.96 15.97 3.99
CA ILE A 114 -6.56 16.29 3.65
C ILE A 114 -6.53 17.64 2.90
N PRO A 115 -5.75 18.64 3.37
CA PRO A 115 -5.74 19.98 2.81
C PRO A 115 -5.44 19.99 1.31
N GLU A 116 -6.13 20.84 0.54
CA GLU A 116 -5.91 20.96 -0.91
C GLU A 116 -4.47 21.33 -1.28
N GLN A 117 -3.78 22.07 -0.42
CA GLN A 117 -2.35 22.40 -0.59
C GLN A 117 -1.43 21.17 -0.58
N CYS A 118 -1.85 20.07 0.04
CA CYS A 118 -1.13 18.80 0.07
C CYS A 118 -1.62 17.83 -1.02
N ARG A 119 -2.66 18.22 -1.76
CA ARG A 119 -3.20 17.49 -2.91
C ARG A 119 -2.51 17.99 -4.17
N LEU A 120 -1.87 17.09 -4.89
CA LEU A 120 -1.18 17.40 -6.13
C LEU A 120 -2.11 17.16 -7.32
N LYS A 121 -2.05 18.04 -8.32
CA LYS A 121 -2.76 17.81 -9.58
C LYS A 121 -2.08 16.67 -10.35
N MET A 122 -2.88 15.75 -10.89
CA MET A 122 -2.38 14.70 -11.76
C MET A 122 -1.89 15.28 -13.09
N THR A 123 -0.79 14.73 -13.59
CA THR A 123 -0.31 15.02 -14.95
C THR A 123 -1.11 14.21 -15.98
N ASP A 124 -1.06 14.61 -17.26
CA ASP A 124 -1.72 13.84 -18.32
C ASP A 124 -1.19 12.41 -18.43
N ALA A 125 0.10 12.21 -18.11
CA ALA A 125 0.73 10.89 -18.03
C ALA A 125 0.14 10.05 -16.87
N ASP A 126 -0.10 10.66 -15.71
CA ASP A 126 -0.74 9.98 -14.57
C ASP A 126 -2.16 9.55 -14.94
N ILE A 127 -2.94 10.44 -15.57
CA ILE A 127 -4.32 10.16 -16.01
C ILE A 127 -4.34 9.01 -17.02
N LYS A 128 -3.43 9.03 -17.99
CA LYS A 128 -3.28 7.94 -18.97
C LYS A 128 -2.96 6.62 -18.28
N THR A 129 -2.01 6.62 -17.36
CA THR A 129 -1.64 5.44 -16.57
C THR A 129 -2.81 4.91 -15.76
N GLY A 130 -3.59 5.79 -15.13
CA GLY A 130 -4.81 5.40 -14.40
C GLY A 130 -5.84 4.74 -15.29
N HIS A 131 -6.09 5.26 -16.50
CA HIS A 131 -6.97 4.63 -17.47
C HIS A 131 -6.44 3.28 -17.98
N ASP A 132 -5.13 3.15 -18.17
CA ASP A 132 -4.51 1.89 -18.58
C ASP A 132 -4.65 0.84 -17.47
N LEU A 133 -4.43 1.22 -16.20
CA LEU A 133 -4.63 0.35 -15.03
C LEU A 133 -6.08 -0.12 -14.88
N LEU A 134 -7.08 0.70 -15.20
CA LEU A 134 -8.50 0.30 -15.19
C LEU A 134 -8.83 -0.83 -16.19
N LYS A 135 -7.97 -1.04 -17.19
CA LYS A 135 -8.12 -2.11 -18.19
C LYS A 135 -7.37 -3.39 -17.80
N GLU A 136 -6.55 -3.36 -16.75
CA GLU A 136 -5.76 -4.51 -16.32
C GLU A 136 -6.63 -5.50 -15.52
N ASP A 137 -6.49 -6.79 -15.82
CA ASP A 137 -7.31 -7.86 -15.22
C ASP A 137 -7.25 -7.87 -13.68
N PHE A 138 -6.09 -7.53 -13.10
CA PHE A 138 -5.93 -7.55 -11.63
C PHE A 138 -6.74 -6.44 -10.93
N VAL A 139 -6.95 -5.30 -11.60
CA VAL A 139 -7.82 -4.22 -11.09
C VAL A 139 -9.26 -4.62 -11.33
N GLN A 140 -9.60 -5.10 -12.53
CA GLN A 140 -10.96 -5.49 -12.88
C GLN A 140 -11.50 -6.63 -12.01
N ALA A 141 -10.63 -7.54 -11.56
CA ALA A 141 -10.98 -8.59 -10.60
C ALA A 141 -11.37 -8.04 -9.22
N ARG A 142 -11.08 -6.77 -8.90
CA ARG A 142 -11.34 -6.13 -7.61
C ARG A 142 -12.21 -4.88 -7.80
N PRO A 143 -13.54 -5.01 -7.68
CA PRO A 143 -14.46 -3.89 -7.89
C PRO A 143 -14.18 -2.68 -6.99
N GLU A 144 -13.65 -2.89 -5.79
CA GLU A 144 -13.29 -1.83 -4.86
C GLU A 144 -12.09 -1.01 -5.38
N TRP A 145 -11.09 -1.67 -5.98
CA TRP A 145 -9.94 -0.99 -6.57
C TRP A 145 -10.35 -0.18 -7.81
N VAL A 146 -11.26 -0.73 -8.63
CA VAL A 146 -11.85 -0.02 -9.78
C VAL A 146 -12.53 1.27 -9.31
N LYS A 147 -13.34 1.21 -8.24
CA LYS A 147 -14.05 2.38 -7.69
C LYS A 147 -13.09 3.47 -7.26
N GLU A 148 -12.07 3.13 -6.48
CA GLU A 148 -11.06 4.08 -6.00
C GLU A 148 -10.24 4.67 -7.16
N LEU A 149 -9.83 3.84 -8.13
CA LEU A 149 -9.07 4.31 -9.28
C LEU A 149 -9.91 5.22 -10.21
N GLN A 150 -11.19 4.89 -10.42
CA GLN A 150 -12.12 5.78 -11.12
C GLN A 150 -12.30 7.12 -10.39
N LEU A 151 -12.39 7.09 -9.06
CA LEU A 151 -12.48 8.29 -8.24
C LEU A 151 -11.24 9.17 -8.39
N MET A 152 -10.05 8.56 -8.34
CA MET A 152 -8.76 9.23 -8.54
C MET A 152 -8.70 9.92 -9.91
N VAL A 153 -9.00 9.19 -10.99
CA VAL A 153 -8.96 9.70 -12.37
C VAL A 153 -10.01 10.78 -12.61
N LYS A 154 -11.22 10.63 -12.05
CA LYS A 154 -12.29 11.63 -12.14
C LYS A 154 -11.90 12.94 -11.47
N ARG A 155 -11.27 12.87 -10.29
CA ARG A 155 -10.83 14.05 -9.53
C ARG A 155 -9.58 14.69 -10.10
N LYS A 156 -8.72 13.91 -10.77
CA LYS A 156 -7.41 14.34 -11.28
C LYS A 156 -6.50 14.86 -10.17
N VAL A 157 -6.60 14.25 -9.00
CA VAL A 157 -5.84 14.59 -7.80
C VAL A 157 -5.08 13.37 -7.31
N LYS A 158 -3.83 13.57 -6.92
CA LYS A 158 -2.98 12.60 -6.24
C LYS A 158 -2.48 13.16 -4.90
N ALA A 159 -2.07 12.27 -4.01
CA ALA A 159 -1.47 12.68 -2.74
C ALA A 159 -0.44 11.65 -2.27
N GLU A 160 0.60 12.15 -1.63
CA GLU A 160 1.62 11.30 -1.00
C GLU A 160 1.18 10.91 0.41
N ILE A 161 1.69 9.79 0.95
CA ILE A 161 1.49 9.39 2.35
C ILE A 161 1.90 10.52 3.30
N GLN A 162 2.92 11.30 2.93
CA GLN A 162 3.42 12.45 3.69
C GLN A 162 2.40 13.60 3.80
N ALA A 163 1.37 13.65 2.94
CA ALA A 163 0.28 14.61 3.07
C ALA A 163 -0.46 14.47 4.41
N LEU A 164 -0.47 13.27 5.00
CA LEU A 164 -1.02 13.02 6.33
C LEU A 164 -0.26 13.76 7.43
N SER A 165 1.03 14.05 7.22
CA SER A 165 1.83 14.81 8.17
C SER A 165 1.44 16.29 8.25
N ALA A 166 0.57 16.78 7.36
CA ALA A 166 0.02 18.14 7.43
C ALA A 166 -0.77 18.40 8.72
N PHE A 167 -1.35 17.36 9.32
CA PHE A 167 -2.06 17.43 10.61
C PHE A 167 -1.14 17.19 11.82
N GLY A 168 0.15 16.96 11.59
CA GLY A 168 1.15 16.65 12.60
C GLY A 168 1.95 15.39 12.24
N PHE A 169 3.21 15.34 12.69
CA PHE A 169 4.12 14.25 12.38
C PHE A 169 3.61 12.87 12.83
N GLN A 170 2.87 12.82 13.93
CA GLN A 170 2.29 11.60 14.51
C GLN A 170 0.90 11.24 13.98
N TYR A 171 0.34 12.03 13.05
CA TYR A 171 -1.03 11.79 12.58
C TYR A 171 -1.19 10.43 11.89
N LEU A 172 -0.18 10.01 11.13
CA LEU A 172 -0.15 8.71 10.47
C LEU A 172 -0.29 7.56 11.48
N THR A 173 0.45 7.64 12.58
CA THR A 173 0.63 6.54 13.56
C THR A 173 -0.40 6.55 14.68
N GLU A 174 -0.88 7.73 15.10
CA GLU A 174 -1.85 7.88 16.19
C GLU A 174 -3.31 7.95 15.73
N VAL A 175 -3.56 8.41 14.50
CA VAL A 175 -4.92 8.67 14.01
C VAL A 175 -5.25 7.82 12.78
N TYR A 176 -4.53 7.99 11.69
CA TYR A 176 -4.88 7.40 10.40
C TYR A 176 -4.83 5.86 10.43
N LEU A 177 -3.67 5.27 10.75
CA LEU A 177 -3.51 3.81 10.79
C LEU A 177 -4.42 3.16 11.85
N PRO A 178 -4.46 3.62 13.12
CA PRO A 178 -5.37 3.08 14.13
C PRO A 178 -6.83 3.07 13.70
N ARG A 179 -7.31 4.16 13.07
CA ARG A 179 -8.69 4.27 12.63
C ARG A 179 -8.99 3.29 11.50
N LYS A 180 -8.14 3.25 10.47
CA LYS A 180 -8.28 2.31 9.34
C LYS A 180 -8.22 0.86 9.80
N LEU A 181 -7.34 0.55 10.76
CA LEU A 181 -7.21 -0.80 11.31
C LEU A 181 -8.45 -1.23 12.11
N LYS A 182 -9.03 -0.34 12.91
CA LYS A 182 -10.24 -0.62 13.71
C LYS A 182 -11.50 -0.72 12.85
N GLU A 183 -11.65 0.14 11.86
CA GLU A 183 -12.81 0.18 10.96
C GLU A 183 -12.75 -0.89 9.86
N GLY A 184 -11.59 -1.55 9.69
CA GLY A 184 -11.40 -2.51 8.60
C GLY A 184 -11.36 -1.85 7.23
N GLY A 185 -10.95 -0.57 7.17
CA GLY A 185 -11.04 0.29 5.99
C GLY A 185 -10.02 0.02 4.88
N TRP A 186 -9.62 -1.24 4.68
CA TRP A 186 -8.75 -1.68 3.58
C TRP A 186 -9.58 -2.41 2.51
N ILE A 187 -9.07 -2.47 1.28
CA ILE A 187 -9.72 -3.13 0.12
C ILE A 187 -8.79 -4.07 -0.63
#